data_AF-A0A350YYP3-F1
#
_entry.id   AF-A0A350YYP3-F1
#
_cell.length_a   1.000
_cell.length_b   1.000
_cell.length_c   1.000
_cell.angle_alpha   90.00
_cell.angle_beta   90.00
_cell.angle_gamma   90.00
#
_symmetry.space_group_name_H-M   'P 1'
#
loop_
_entity.id
_entity.type
_entity.pdbx_description
1 polymer ?
#
loop_
_entity_poly.entity_id
_entity_poly.type
_entity_poly.pdbx_seq_one_letter_code
_entity_poly.pdbx_strand_id
1 'polypeptide(L)'
;MKSIYLSILFMTIALTPLTGQPVSYDHFKVAVYSRSYETAKMGDPAYLEPLWKLVTDQVKVDKIYLETHRDLLIVDQATLDAAKLFFHERGVETAGGITLTVDESNRFETFCYTNPEHRAKVKEIVEYTARNFDEIILDDFFFTNCKCDLCIEAKGKNSWTDYRIELMKDAARDLVINPAKAVNPRVKVVIKYPNWYEHFHGLGFNLEAEPAMFDGLYTGTETRDPSGNQHLQPYLGYLVYRYFENLKPGGNGGGWVDTGGLKTMDRYAEQLWITLFAKAPEITLFDIRQLQYPIREQLRSPWQGQATSFDFDAMMKPVTLTDGQVIQPTTFARAAGFTFEKVDKFLGHLGNPLGIKSYKPYHSVGEDFLQNYMGMIGIPMDLVPEFPENEKVVFLTQSAAFDPEIVGKIKNHIRNGNIAIITSGLLKELQDKGISDIAEIRYTGRTALVSDFAAGWWGAAKSDREILIPQIAYLTNDSWEEISALDDTNGWPILHSAGYGKGQLYVLTIPENFVDLYHLPELVLNRIRQIMNVQMPVQMEAPGLISLFAYDNHTFIVESFADTTVHVNVVTDENCLTLTNLETEEKFLSGRREIPLRGTTPQLNHVFKLELKPHSFLVLKMNMK
;
A
#
# COMPACT_ATOMS: atom_id res chain seq x y z
N MET A 1 -45.22 67.15 20.87
CA MET A 1 -44.96 65.70 20.95
C MET A 1 -44.26 65.30 19.67
N LYS A 2 -43.03 64.82 19.80
CA LYS A 2 -42.06 64.64 18.70
C LYS A 2 -42.27 63.27 18.04
N SER A 3 -42.35 63.27 16.71
CA SER A 3 -42.31 62.08 15.86
C SER A 3 -40.83 61.71 15.62
N ILE A 4 -40.43 60.47 15.94
CA ILE A 4 -39.07 59.98 15.77
C ILE A 4 -39.04 59.13 14.50
N TYR A 5 -38.32 59.61 13.49
CA TYR A 5 -37.93 58.85 12.31
C TYR A 5 -36.80 57.89 12.70
N LEU A 6 -37.01 56.59 12.49
CA LEU A 6 -35.99 55.55 12.64
C LEU A 6 -35.31 55.35 11.28
N SER A 7 -34.12 55.94 11.11
CA SER A 7 -33.24 55.69 9.97
C SER A 7 -32.52 54.35 10.15
N ILE A 8 -32.87 53.34 9.36
CA ILE A 8 -32.14 52.08 9.27
C ILE A 8 -30.95 52.30 8.34
N LEU A 9 -29.75 52.32 8.92
CA LEU A 9 -28.47 52.37 8.22
C LEU A 9 -28.17 50.95 7.71
N PHE A 10 -28.35 50.71 6.41
CA PHE A 10 -27.83 49.50 5.75
C PHE A 10 -26.30 49.59 5.69
N MET A 11 -25.63 48.97 6.66
CA MET A 11 -24.19 48.79 6.63
C MET A 11 -23.89 47.61 5.69
N THR A 12 -23.63 47.91 4.42
CA THR A 12 -23.04 46.95 3.48
C THR A 12 -21.67 46.54 4.00
N ILE A 13 -21.59 45.38 4.65
CA ILE A 13 -20.32 44.71 4.93
C ILE A 13 -19.78 44.25 3.58
N ALA A 14 -18.84 45.00 3.03
CA ALA A 14 -18.00 44.51 1.96
C ALA A 14 -17.15 43.38 2.56
N LEU A 15 -17.57 42.13 2.35
CA LEU A 15 -16.70 40.96 2.48
C LEU A 15 -15.58 41.15 1.46
N THR A 16 -14.46 41.69 1.93
CA THR A 16 -13.19 41.49 1.24
C THR A 16 -12.93 39.98 1.24
N PRO A 17 -12.70 39.34 0.09
CA PRO A 17 -12.29 37.95 0.10
C PRO A 17 -11.00 37.86 0.91
N LEU A 18 -10.98 36.96 1.90
CA LEU A 18 -9.73 36.55 2.53
C LEU A 18 -8.82 36.03 1.42
N THR A 19 -7.85 36.85 1.03
CA THR A 19 -6.75 36.45 0.18
C THR A 19 -5.94 35.40 0.94
N GLY A 20 -5.83 34.19 0.41
CA GLY A 20 -4.93 33.15 0.95
C GLY A 20 -5.59 31.86 1.44
N GLN A 21 -6.79 31.47 0.97
CA GLN A 21 -7.17 30.06 1.15
C GLN A 21 -6.23 29.19 0.31
N PRO A 22 -5.61 28.15 0.90
CA PRO A 22 -4.81 27.20 0.14
C PRO A 22 -5.70 26.57 -0.93
N VAL A 23 -5.18 26.47 -2.15
CA VAL A 23 -5.83 25.70 -3.19
C VAL A 23 -5.58 24.23 -2.83
N SER A 24 -6.62 23.47 -2.51
CA SER A 24 -6.53 22.05 -2.12
C SER A 24 -7.07 21.13 -3.22
N TYR A 25 -6.80 19.83 -3.07
CA TYR A 25 -7.57 18.78 -3.75
C TYR A 25 -8.87 18.51 -2.96
N ASP A 26 -9.88 17.95 -3.63
CA ASP A 26 -11.22 17.82 -3.04
C ASP A 26 -11.35 16.56 -2.17
N HIS A 27 -10.53 15.54 -2.42
CA HIS A 27 -10.72 14.20 -1.83
C HIS A 27 -9.58 13.67 -0.96
N PHE A 28 -8.48 14.41 -0.83
CA PHE A 28 -7.33 14.08 0.01
C PHE A 28 -6.50 15.34 0.27
N LYS A 29 -5.66 15.29 1.32
CA LYS A 29 -4.65 16.32 1.59
C LYS A 29 -3.31 15.95 0.97
N VAL A 30 -2.55 16.96 0.56
CA VAL A 30 -1.14 16.81 0.18
C VAL A 30 -0.27 17.47 1.23
N ALA A 31 0.66 16.69 1.77
CA ALA A 31 1.71 17.16 2.64
C ALA A 31 3.08 17.13 1.93
N VAL A 32 3.97 18.03 2.30
CA VAL A 32 5.38 18.00 1.89
C VAL A 32 6.24 17.79 3.13
N TYR A 33 7.24 16.91 3.04
CA TYR A 33 8.23 16.77 4.12
C TYR A 33 9.46 17.64 3.83
N SER A 34 9.89 18.42 4.81
CA SER A 34 11.16 19.16 4.75
C SER A 34 12.13 18.58 5.76
N ARG A 35 13.25 18.03 5.27
CA ARG A 35 14.29 17.48 6.15
C ARG A 35 14.95 18.58 6.98
N SER A 36 15.62 18.24 8.08
CA SER A 36 16.25 19.23 8.96
C SER A 36 17.28 20.09 8.21
N TYR A 37 17.95 19.52 7.21
CA TYR A 37 18.89 20.21 6.32
C TYR A 37 18.27 21.35 5.52
N GLU A 38 17.05 21.16 5.03
CA GLU A 38 16.30 22.18 4.29
C GLU A 38 15.59 23.13 5.27
N THR A 39 14.99 22.59 6.33
CA THR A 39 14.33 23.38 7.40
C THR A 39 15.29 24.37 8.05
N ALA A 40 16.55 24.01 8.28
CA ALA A 40 17.59 24.88 8.84
C ALA A 40 17.92 26.13 7.99
N LYS A 41 17.49 26.17 6.73
CA LYS A 41 17.69 27.32 5.83
C LYS A 41 16.45 28.20 5.71
N MET A 42 15.31 27.76 6.27
CA MET A 42 14.01 28.42 6.09
C MET A 42 13.87 29.73 6.87
N GLY A 43 14.82 30.07 7.74
CA GLY A 43 14.91 31.39 8.37
C GLY A 43 15.31 32.51 7.41
N ASP A 44 15.78 32.17 6.20
CA ASP A 44 16.10 33.12 5.13
C ASP A 44 14.96 33.18 4.08
N PRO A 45 14.18 34.28 4.02
CA PRO A 45 13.15 34.45 3.00
C PRO A 45 13.69 34.35 1.56
N ALA A 46 14.94 34.75 1.31
CA ALA A 46 15.54 34.66 -0.03
C ALA A 46 15.76 33.22 -0.48
N TYR A 47 15.82 32.27 0.45
CA TYR A 47 15.80 30.84 0.18
C TYR A 47 14.38 30.30 0.08
N LEU A 48 13.53 30.59 1.08
CA LEU A 48 12.23 29.94 1.25
C LEU A 48 11.16 30.41 0.25
N GLU A 49 11.06 31.70 -0.04
CA GLU A 49 10.05 32.23 -0.96
C GLU A 49 10.12 31.65 -2.38
N PRO A 50 11.26 31.71 -3.09
CA PRO A 50 11.35 31.17 -4.44
C PRO A 50 11.20 29.65 -4.47
N LEU A 51 11.72 28.96 -3.44
CA LEU A 51 11.56 27.52 -3.28
C LEU A 51 10.09 27.13 -3.17
N TRP A 52 9.37 27.77 -2.23
CA TRP A 52 7.98 27.44 -2.00
C TRP A 52 7.13 27.74 -3.23
N LYS A 53 7.35 28.90 -3.86
CA LYS A 53 6.68 29.26 -5.11
C LYS A 53 6.91 28.22 -6.21
N LEU A 54 8.15 27.77 -6.40
CA LEU A 54 8.49 26.75 -7.41
C LEU A 54 7.70 25.45 -7.22
N VAL A 55 7.50 25.04 -5.97
CA VAL A 55 6.70 23.85 -5.62
C VAL A 55 5.21 24.13 -5.82
N THR A 56 4.67 25.18 -5.19
CA THR A 56 3.22 25.42 -5.16
C THR A 56 2.62 25.93 -6.46
N ASP A 57 3.44 26.45 -7.37
CA ASP A 57 2.99 26.73 -8.73
C ASP A 57 2.66 25.43 -9.51
N GLN A 58 3.16 24.27 -9.07
CA GLN A 58 3.09 23.01 -9.82
C GLN A 58 2.30 21.90 -9.11
N VAL A 59 2.13 21.99 -7.78
CA VAL A 59 1.31 21.08 -6.96
C VAL A 59 0.65 21.83 -5.81
N LYS A 60 -0.60 21.48 -5.51
CA LYS A 60 -1.33 22.02 -4.36
C LYS A 60 -0.85 21.36 -3.08
N VAL A 61 -0.56 22.14 -2.04
CA VAL A 61 -0.03 21.63 -0.76
C VAL A 61 -0.82 22.20 0.41
N ASP A 62 -1.37 21.33 1.24
CA ASP A 62 -2.18 21.66 2.41
C ASP A 62 -1.33 21.77 3.68
N LYS A 63 -0.26 20.98 3.75
CA LYS A 63 0.54 20.79 4.96
C LYS A 63 2.04 20.68 4.67
N ILE A 64 2.87 21.12 5.59
CA ILE A 64 4.30 20.84 5.59
C ILE A 64 4.76 20.28 6.95
N TYR A 65 5.48 19.16 6.89
CA TYR A 65 6.22 18.64 8.04
C TYR A 65 7.61 19.30 8.07
N LEU A 66 7.88 20.06 9.12
CA LEU A 66 9.17 20.70 9.38
C LEU A 66 9.99 19.78 10.28
N GLU A 67 10.96 19.08 9.69
CA GLU A 67 11.83 18.20 10.46
C GLU A 67 12.76 19.01 11.36
N THR A 68 12.74 18.68 12.64
CA THR A 68 13.52 19.39 13.65
C THR A 68 14.87 18.73 13.93
N HIS A 69 15.03 17.45 13.59
CA HIS A 69 16.25 16.68 13.82
C HIS A 69 16.51 15.63 12.74
N ARG A 70 17.79 15.53 12.33
CA ARG A 70 18.39 14.44 11.52
C ARG A 70 19.91 14.54 11.64
N ASP A 71 20.63 13.43 11.77
CA ASP A 71 22.10 13.36 11.86
C ASP A 71 22.70 14.34 12.88
N LEU A 72 22.14 14.36 14.09
CA LEU A 72 22.50 15.25 15.20
C LEU A 72 22.30 16.76 14.96
N LEU A 73 21.93 17.18 13.75
CA LEU A 73 21.50 18.55 13.47
C LEU A 73 20.14 18.78 14.14
N ILE A 74 20.05 19.79 15.01
CA ILE A 74 18.79 20.32 15.54
C ILE A 74 18.57 21.72 14.97
N VAL A 75 17.44 21.95 14.32
CA VAL A 75 17.08 23.27 13.79
C VAL A 75 16.81 24.25 14.94
N ASP A 76 17.39 25.45 14.89
CA ASP A 76 17.22 26.44 15.95
C ASP A 76 15.81 27.04 16.02
N GLN A 77 15.43 27.56 17.19
CA GLN A 77 14.10 28.06 17.47
C GLN A 77 13.70 29.25 16.59
N ALA A 78 14.63 30.17 16.29
CA ALA A 78 14.33 31.35 15.50
C ALA A 78 14.01 30.98 14.05
N THR A 79 14.76 30.02 13.49
CA THR A 79 14.48 29.43 12.17
C THR A 79 13.13 28.73 12.14
N LEU A 80 12.79 27.92 13.15
CA LEU A 80 11.48 27.24 13.21
C LEU A 80 10.32 28.25 13.31
N ASP A 81 10.45 29.28 14.14
CA ASP A 81 9.41 30.30 14.28
C ASP A 81 9.19 31.10 13.00
N ALA A 82 10.28 31.45 12.29
CA ALA A 82 10.21 32.10 10.98
C ALA A 82 9.53 31.20 9.93
N ALA A 83 9.90 29.91 9.86
CA ALA A 83 9.30 28.96 8.94
C ALA A 83 7.80 28.75 9.22
N LYS A 84 7.42 28.53 10.49
CA LYS A 84 6.01 28.37 10.90
C LYS A 84 5.17 29.58 10.51
N LEU A 85 5.68 30.80 10.76
CA LEU A 85 5.01 32.04 10.38
C LEU A 85 4.81 32.12 8.87
N PHE A 86 5.86 31.85 8.08
CA PHE A 86 5.81 31.88 6.62
C PHE A 86 4.69 30.99 6.04
N PHE A 87 4.56 29.76 6.53
CA PHE A 87 3.55 28.80 6.07
C PHE A 87 2.15 29.15 6.57
N HIS A 88 2.02 29.56 7.84
CA HIS A 88 0.74 29.97 8.41
C HIS A 88 0.13 31.18 7.67
N GLU A 89 0.94 32.19 7.32
CA GLU A 89 0.50 33.35 6.53
C GLU A 89 0.01 32.98 5.12
N ARG A 90 0.35 31.78 4.63
CA ARG A 90 -0.06 31.23 3.34
C ARG A 90 -1.14 30.16 3.46
N GLY A 91 -1.70 29.98 4.68
CA GLY A 91 -2.76 29.01 4.94
C GLY A 91 -2.31 27.55 4.94
N VAL A 92 -1.00 27.28 5.04
CA VAL A 92 -0.44 25.92 5.03
C VAL A 92 -0.26 25.43 6.47
N GLU A 93 -0.80 24.24 6.77
CA GLU A 93 -0.67 23.60 8.08
C GLU A 93 0.79 23.21 8.35
N THR A 94 1.27 23.37 9.59
CA THR A 94 2.63 22.96 9.98
C THR A 94 2.59 21.90 11.05
N ALA A 95 3.39 20.85 10.87
CA ALA A 95 3.60 19.77 11.84
C ALA A 95 5.10 19.48 11.97
N GLY A 96 5.52 18.84 13.07
CA GLY A 96 6.91 18.53 13.33
C GLY A 96 7.32 17.18 12.73
N GLY A 97 8.46 17.11 12.06
CA GLY A 97 9.12 15.86 11.69
C GLY A 97 10.29 15.52 12.62
N ILE A 98 10.56 14.24 12.83
CA ILE A 98 11.73 13.75 13.57
C ILE A 98 12.34 12.54 12.85
N THR A 99 13.61 12.63 12.48
CA THR A 99 14.41 11.45 12.11
C THR A 99 15.42 11.15 13.19
N LEU A 100 15.34 9.96 13.79
CA LEU A 100 16.18 9.55 14.92
C LEU A 100 17.47 8.86 14.48
N THR A 101 18.25 9.55 13.65
CA THR A 101 19.58 9.12 13.19
C THR A 101 20.71 9.81 13.95
N VAL A 102 21.81 9.08 14.11
CA VAL A 102 23.10 9.62 14.56
C VAL A 102 23.92 10.04 13.34
N ASP A 103 24.04 9.16 12.35
CA ASP A 103 24.76 9.41 11.09
C ASP A 103 24.24 8.49 9.98
N GLU A 104 23.43 9.03 9.07
CA GLU A 104 22.94 8.29 7.90
C GLU A 104 24.06 7.81 6.96
N SER A 105 25.16 8.57 6.87
CA SER A 105 26.30 8.20 6.01
C SER A 105 27.03 6.96 6.55
N ASN A 106 26.93 6.70 7.85
CA ASN A 106 27.42 5.49 8.49
C ASN A 106 26.39 4.34 8.43
N ARG A 107 25.96 4.00 7.21
CA ARG A 107 24.99 2.92 6.95
C ARG A 107 23.70 3.06 7.77
N PHE A 108 23.11 4.26 7.77
CA PHE A 108 21.85 4.53 8.47
C PHE A 108 21.96 4.29 9.99
N GLU A 109 23.01 4.83 10.63
CA GLU A 109 23.22 4.66 12.07
C GLU A 109 22.10 5.36 12.87
N THR A 110 21.34 4.57 13.63
CA THR A 110 20.30 5.06 14.54
C THR A 110 20.77 5.09 15.99
N PHE A 111 20.01 5.75 16.87
CA PHE A 111 20.33 5.77 18.30
C PHE A 111 20.35 4.36 18.93
N CYS A 112 21.25 4.16 19.91
CA CYS A 112 21.24 2.99 20.77
C CYS A 112 20.26 3.18 21.92
N TYR A 113 19.14 2.46 21.90
CA TYR A 113 18.11 2.58 22.93
C TYR A 113 18.46 1.91 24.26
N THR A 114 19.64 1.29 24.37
CA THR A 114 20.22 0.77 25.61
C THR A 114 21.18 1.76 26.25
N ASN A 115 21.86 2.60 25.45
CA ASN A 115 22.82 3.57 25.94
C ASN A 115 22.09 4.73 26.65
N PRO A 116 22.33 4.99 27.94
CA PRO A 116 21.67 6.07 28.68
C PRO A 116 21.83 7.46 28.05
N GLU A 117 22.99 7.76 27.46
CA GLU A 117 23.27 9.06 26.83
C GLU A 117 22.44 9.24 25.56
N HIS A 118 22.35 8.20 24.73
CA HIS A 118 21.52 8.22 23.53
C HIS A 118 20.03 8.31 23.89
N ARG A 119 19.57 7.58 24.92
CA ARG A 119 18.19 7.68 25.42
C ARG A 119 17.87 9.10 25.88
N ALA A 120 18.78 9.75 26.61
CA ALA A 120 18.64 11.14 27.02
C ALA A 120 18.56 12.08 25.81
N LYS A 121 19.38 11.86 24.77
CA LYS A 121 19.35 12.66 23.55
C LYS A 121 18.06 12.50 22.75
N VAL A 122 17.54 11.28 22.61
CA VAL A 122 16.23 11.02 21.98
C VAL A 122 15.13 11.78 22.71
N LYS A 123 15.13 11.72 24.05
CA LYS A 123 14.15 12.46 24.87
C LYS A 123 14.25 13.98 24.66
N GLU A 124 15.46 14.54 24.64
CA GLU A 124 15.71 15.96 24.36
C GLU A 124 15.12 16.38 23.00
N ILE A 125 15.39 15.59 21.95
CA ILE A 125 14.89 15.83 20.59
C ILE A 125 13.36 15.84 20.60
N VAL A 126 12.72 14.81 21.15
CA VAL A 126 11.26 14.70 21.17
C VAL A 126 10.62 15.85 21.95
N GLU A 127 11.15 16.19 23.13
CA GLU A 127 10.65 17.31 23.93
C GLU A 127 10.83 18.65 23.21
N TYR A 128 11.91 18.82 22.44
CA TYR A 128 12.13 20.02 21.63
C TYR A 128 11.10 20.16 20.51
N THR A 129 10.85 19.09 19.76
CA THR A 129 9.86 19.07 18.68
C THR A 129 8.44 19.25 19.21
N ALA A 130 8.05 18.51 20.25
CA ALA A 130 6.69 18.54 20.80
C ALA A 130 6.30 19.90 21.42
N ARG A 131 7.27 20.67 21.92
CA ARG A 131 7.03 22.06 22.38
C ARG A 131 6.67 23.01 21.24
N ASN A 132 7.03 22.66 20.01
CA ASN A 132 6.89 23.53 18.85
C ASN A 132 5.65 23.25 17.99
N PHE A 133 5.07 22.05 18.09
CA PHE A 133 3.98 21.59 17.23
C PHE A 133 2.90 20.84 18.02
N ASP A 134 1.65 20.95 17.57
CA ASP A 134 0.51 20.17 18.10
C ASP A 134 0.36 18.81 17.39
N GLU A 135 1.19 18.52 16.39
CA GLU A 135 1.35 17.20 15.78
C GLU A 135 2.83 16.97 15.44
N ILE A 136 3.34 15.79 15.78
CA ILE A 136 4.68 15.34 15.40
C ILE A 136 4.62 13.95 14.77
N ILE A 137 5.45 13.73 13.76
CA ILE A 137 5.64 12.43 13.11
C ILE A 137 7.08 11.95 13.28
N LEU A 138 7.25 10.70 13.71
CA LEU A 138 8.52 9.99 13.64
C LEU A 138 8.70 9.43 12.23
N ASP A 139 9.81 9.73 11.58
CA ASP A 139 10.22 9.06 10.35
C ASP A 139 10.54 7.58 10.62
N ASP A 140 10.69 6.81 9.55
CA ASP A 140 10.87 5.36 9.59
C ASP A 140 12.19 4.88 10.23
N PHE A 141 13.04 5.81 10.71
CA PHE A 141 14.27 5.55 11.46
C PHE A 141 14.06 5.34 12.96
N PHE A 142 12.82 5.28 13.45
CA PHE A 142 12.53 4.83 14.82
C PHE A 142 12.65 3.30 14.96
N PHE A 143 13.83 2.77 14.64
CA PHE A 143 14.20 1.37 14.82
C PHE A 143 15.61 1.25 15.39
N THR A 144 16.04 0.04 15.75
CA THR A 144 17.42 -0.20 16.14
C THR A 144 18.00 -1.47 15.52
N ASN A 145 19.12 -1.30 14.83
CA ASN A 145 19.99 -2.40 14.39
C ASN A 145 21.22 -2.56 15.30
N CYS A 146 21.33 -1.76 16.37
CA CYS A 146 22.50 -1.69 17.24
C CYS A 146 22.80 -3.04 17.91
N LYS A 147 24.08 -3.41 17.93
CA LYS A 147 24.63 -4.62 18.58
C LYS A 147 25.93 -4.31 19.33
N CYS A 148 26.03 -3.12 19.94
CA CYS A 148 27.18 -2.76 20.77
C CYS A 148 27.22 -3.61 22.06
N ASP A 149 28.31 -3.52 22.82
CA ASP A 149 28.51 -4.32 24.04
C ASP A 149 27.37 -4.15 25.06
N LEU A 150 26.84 -2.93 25.23
CA LEU A 150 25.68 -2.67 26.08
C LEU A 150 24.43 -3.43 25.62
N CYS A 151 24.16 -3.43 24.30
CA CYS A 151 23.03 -4.18 23.74
C CYS A 151 23.23 -5.69 23.86
N ILE A 152 24.47 -6.18 23.68
CA ILE A 152 24.79 -7.61 23.80
C ILE A 152 24.55 -8.08 25.24
N GLU A 153 25.02 -7.29 26.22
CA GLU A 153 24.81 -7.55 27.64
C GLU A 153 23.32 -7.51 28.00
N ALA A 154 22.61 -6.45 27.60
CA ALA A 154 21.19 -6.25 27.91
C ALA A 154 20.27 -7.28 27.24
N LYS A 155 20.57 -7.72 26.00
CA LYS A 155 19.83 -8.79 25.32
C LYS A 155 19.90 -10.10 26.10
N GLY A 156 21.05 -10.40 26.72
CA GLY A 156 21.28 -11.65 27.43
C GLY A 156 20.98 -12.87 26.56
N LYS A 157 20.07 -13.73 27.02
CA LYS A 157 19.68 -14.98 26.35
C LYS A 157 18.55 -14.84 25.33
N ASN A 158 17.90 -13.69 25.26
CA ASN A 158 16.80 -13.45 24.32
C ASN A 158 17.30 -13.47 22.87
N SER A 159 16.40 -13.74 21.91
CA SER A 159 16.71 -13.47 20.51
C SER A 159 16.89 -11.96 20.30
N TRP A 160 17.52 -11.57 19.18
CA TRP A 160 17.62 -10.14 18.85
C TRP A 160 16.24 -9.52 18.61
N THR A 161 15.33 -10.26 17.98
CA THR A 161 13.95 -9.84 17.72
C THR A 161 13.21 -9.56 19.02
N ASP A 162 13.12 -10.54 19.93
CA ASP A 162 12.36 -10.40 21.18
C ASP A 162 12.89 -9.24 22.02
N TYR A 163 14.23 -9.12 22.09
CA TYR A 163 14.87 -8.02 22.80
C TYR A 163 14.52 -6.66 22.19
N ARG A 164 14.56 -6.52 20.86
CA ARG A 164 14.30 -5.25 20.17
C ARG A 164 12.83 -4.85 20.26
N ILE A 165 11.91 -5.80 20.12
CA ILE A 165 10.46 -5.57 20.25
C ILE A 165 10.15 -4.97 21.63
N GLU A 166 10.69 -5.56 22.70
CA GLU A 166 10.48 -5.06 24.06
C GLU A 166 11.19 -3.72 24.30
N LEU A 167 12.44 -3.60 23.86
CA LEU A 167 13.23 -2.37 24.00
C LEU A 167 12.56 -1.16 23.32
N MET A 168 12.07 -1.35 22.09
CA MET A 168 11.46 -0.28 21.31
C MET A 168 10.05 0.04 21.78
N LYS A 169 9.26 -0.94 22.24
CA LYS A 169 8.00 -0.69 22.96
C LYS A 169 8.22 0.23 24.16
N ASP A 170 9.25 -0.04 24.97
CA ASP A 170 9.58 0.80 26.11
C ASP A 170 10.13 2.18 25.67
N ALA A 171 10.94 2.24 24.61
CA ALA A 171 11.42 3.50 24.05
C ALA A 171 10.27 4.37 23.53
N ALA A 172 9.29 3.79 22.84
CA ALA A 172 8.11 4.49 22.33
C ALA A 172 7.34 5.14 23.49
N ARG A 173 7.12 4.42 24.58
CA ARG A 173 6.45 4.95 25.77
C ARG A 173 7.29 6.01 26.49
N ASP A 174 8.52 5.68 26.83
CA ASP A 174 9.29 6.43 27.85
C ASP A 174 10.19 7.52 27.26
N LEU A 175 10.53 7.44 25.97
CA LEU A 175 11.39 8.40 25.28
C LEU A 175 10.63 9.25 24.26
N VAL A 176 9.51 8.75 23.75
CA VAL A 176 8.71 9.46 22.74
C VAL A 176 7.39 9.99 23.32
N ILE A 177 6.42 9.12 23.56
CA ILE A 177 5.04 9.51 23.85
C ILE A 177 4.95 10.28 25.16
N ASN A 178 5.45 9.71 26.27
CA ASN A 178 5.35 10.37 27.58
C ASN A 178 6.12 11.71 27.62
N PRO A 179 7.38 11.80 27.13
CA PRO A 179 8.08 13.09 27.08
C PRO A 179 7.39 14.14 26.20
N ALA A 180 6.89 13.76 25.01
CA ALA A 180 6.17 14.67 24.13
C ALA A 180 4.92 15.26 24.83
N LYS A 181 4.11 14.39 25.44
CA LYS A 181 2.88 14.78 26.15
C LYS A 181 3.17 15.58 27.43
N ALA A 182 4.32 15.37 28.07
CA ALA A 182 4.70 16.10 29.27
C ALA A 182 4.96 17.59 28.99
N VAL A 183 5.52 17.91 27.82
CA VAL A 183 5.82 19.30 27.42
C VAL A 183 4.70 19.94 26.60
N ASN A 184 3.92 19.14 25.87
CA ASN A 184 2.71 19.57 25.19
C ASN A 184 1.61 18.51 25.33
N PRO A 185 0.68 18.65 26.31
CA PRO A 185 -0.40 17.68 26.51
C PRO A 185 -1.36 17.51 25.33
N ARG A 186 -1.37 18.43 24.37
CA ARG A 186 -2.24 18.39 23.18
C ARG A 186 -1.57 17.76 21.96
N VAL A 187 -0.25 17.52 21.99
CA VAL A 187 0.48 17.02 20.82
C VAL A 187 -0.08 15.66 20.39
N LYS A 188 -0.32 15.48 19.09
CA LYS A 188 -0.52 14.15 18.50
C LYS A 188 0.85 13.58 18.12
N VAL A 189 1.14 12.37 18.58
CA VAL A 189 2.37 11.66 18.27
C VAL A 189 2.06 10.55 17.27
N VAL A 190 2.61 10.69 16.07
CA VAL A 190 2.41 9.77 14.94
C VAL A 190 3.69 8.99 14.69
N ILE A 191 3.57 7.68 14.48
CA ILE A 191 4.68 6.83 14.03
C ILE A 191 4.51 6.49 12.55
N LYS A 192 5.54 6.77 11.73
CA LYS A 192 5.62 6.27 10.37
C LYS A 192 6.26 4.88 10.36
N TYR A 193 5.61 3.93 9.69
CA TYR A 193 6.15 2.62 9.41
C TYR A 193 6.61 2.53 7.94
N PRO A 194 7.80 1.96 7.64
CA PRO A 194 8.33 1.90 6.27
C PRO A 194 7.63 0.89 5.35
N ASN A 195 8.00 0.88 4.07
CA ASN A 195 7.44 -0.06 3.09
C ASN A 195 7.87 -1.55 3.27
N TRP A 196 8.93 -1.84 4.02
CA TRP A 196 9.48 -3.20 4.22
C TRP A 196 8.83 -3.97 5.39
N TYR A 197 7.50 -3.94 5.47
CA TYR A 197 6.70 -4.43 6.62
C TYR A 197 6.99 -5.85 7.10
N GLU A 198 7.51 -6.72 6.25
CA GLU A 198 7.84 -8.11 6.61
C GLU A 198 9.03 -8.21 7.59
N HIS A 199 9.95 -7.24 7.61
CA HIS A 199 11.19 -7.35 8.40
C HIS A 199 11.19 -6.52 9.69
N PHE A 200 10.08 -5.83 9.98
CA PHE A 200 9.90 -4.85 11.05
C PHE A 200 10.33 -5.31 12.44
N HIS A 201 9.82 -6.45 12.86
CA HIS A 201 10.05 -7.02 14.18
C HIS A 201 11.54 -7.29 14.44
N GLY A 202 12.31 -7.63 13.40
CA GLY A 202 13.75 -7.83 13.48
C GLY A 202 14.53 -6.56 13.84
N LEU A 203 13.93 -5.37 13.61
CA LEU A 203 14.51 -4.06 13.92
C LEU A 203 13.79 -3.33 15.08
N GLY A 204 12.78 -3.97 15.66
CA GLY A 204 12.11 -3.52 16.89
C GLY A 204 10.76 -2.86 16.70
N PHE A 205 10.26 -2.69 15.48
CA PHE A 205 8.89 -2.24 15.27
C PHE A 205 7.90 -3.28 15.82
N ASN A 206 7.13 -2.87 16.82
CA ASN A 206 6.20 -3.74 17.53
C ASN A 206 4.77 -3.48 17.05
N LEU A 207 4.37 -4.20 15.99
CA LEU A 207 3.03 -4.07 15.38
C LEU A 207 1.86 -4.48 16.28
N GLU A 208 2.09 -5.18 17.39
CA GLU A 208 1.04 -5.52 18.35
C GLU A 208 0.80 -4.37 19.33
N ALA A 209 1.87 -3.79 19.88
CA ALA A 209 1.75 -2.79 20.95
C ALA A 209 1.76 -1.34 20.44
N GLU A 210 2.66 -1.00 19.54
CA GLU A 210 2.91 0.39 19.13
C GLU A 210 1.68 1.04 18.44
N PRO A 211 0.96 0.36 17.52
CA PRO A 211 -0.24 0.96 16.92
C PRO A 211 -1.31 1.41 17.92
N ALA A 212 -1.46 0.68 19.02
CA ALA A 212 -2.38 1.05 20.09
C ALA A 212 -1.84 2.21 20.95
N MET A 213 -0.51 2.32 21.10
CA MET A 213 0.15 3.34 21.94
C MET A 213 0.19 4.73 21.29
N PHE A 214 0.49 4.80 19.99
CA PHE A 214 0.60 6.08 19.27
C PHE A 214 -0.79 6.67 18.96
N ASP A 215 -0.86 8.02 18.88
CA ASP A 215 -2.12 8.71 18.56
C ASP A 215 -2.55 8.42 17.10
N GLY A 216 -1.58 8.26 16.20
CA GLY A 216 -1.80 7.91 14.80
C GLY A 216 -0.65 7.10 14.20
N LEU A 217 -0.94 6.47 13.07
CA LEU A 217 0.03 5.81 12.20
C LEU A 217 0.23 6.62 10.93
N TYR A 218 1.34 6.38 10.25
CA TYR A 218 1.60 6.83 8.90
C TYR A 218 2.33 5.73 8.14
N THR A 219 2.12 5.65 6.83
CA THR A 219 2.58 4.49 6.04
C THR A 219 3.56 4.91 4.94
N GLY A 220 4.74 4.30 4.91
CA GLY A 220 5.61 4.29 3.73
C GLY A 220 4.98 3.45 2.63
N THR A 221 4.50 4.11 1.58
CA THR A 221 3.83 3.47 0.43
C THR A 221 4.70 3.53 -0.82
N GLU A 222 5.91 4.07 -0.72
CA GLU A 222 6.86 4.10 -1.80
C GLU A 222 7.20 2.67 -2.28
N THR A 223 7.12 2.47 -3.60
CA THR A 223 7.50 1.22 -4.25
C THR A 223 8.85 1.42 -4.94
N ARG A 224 9.55 0.33 -5.22
CA ARG A 224 10.86 0.37 -5.86
C ARG A 224 10.79 -0.28 -7.23
N ASP A 225 11.92 -0.30 -7.92
CA ASP A 225 12.12 -1.24 -9.01
C ASP A 225 11.83 -2.66 -8.48
N PRO A 226 10.84 -3.39 -9.01
CA PRO A 226 10.51 -4.73 -8.55
C PRO A 226 11.66 -5.73 -8.79
N SER A 227 12.63 -5.39 -9.64
CA SER A 227 13.88 -6.15 -9.84
C SER A 227 15.02 -5.72 -8.91
N GLY A 228 14.78 -4.74 -8.03
CA GLY A 228 15.75 -4.25 -7.06
C GLY A 228 15.90 -5.18 -5.84
N ASN A 229 16.90 -4.90 -5.01
CA ASN A 229 17.28 -5.73 -3.85
C ASN A 229 16.28 -5.76 -2.68
N GLN A 230 15.20 -4.98 -2.73
CA GLN A 230 14.13 -5.01 -1.73
C GLN A 230 12.94 -5.90 -2.14
N HIS A 231 12.88 -6.33 -3.41
CA HIS A 231 11.81 -7.18 -3.97
C HIS A 231 10.38 -6.62 -3.84
N LEU A 232 10.23 -5.31 -3.65
CA LEU A 232 8.93 -4.65 -3.46
C LEU A 232 8.18 -4.54 -4.78
N GLN A 233 6.99 -5.14 -4.84
CA GLN A 233 6.13 -5.09 -6.03
C GLN A 233 5.21 -3.85 -5.98
N PRO A 234 4.78 -3.29 -7.13
CA PRO A 234 3.94 -2.10 -7.18
C PRO A 234 2.66 -2.16 -6.33
N TYR A 235 1.99 -3.32 -6.28
CA TYR A 235 0.78 -3.52 -5.46
C TYR A 235 1.00 -3.24 -3.96
N LEU A 236 2.26 -3.29 -3.50
CA LEU A 236 2.62 -3.03 -2.11
C LEU A 236 2.12 -1.67 -1.63
N GLY A 237 2.22 -0.61 -2.45
CA GLY A 237 1.81 0.73 -2.03
C GLY A 237 0.35 0.79 -1.58
N TYR A 238 -0.51 -0.03 -2.18
CA TYR A 238 -1.89 -0.19 -1.77
C TYR A 238 -2.01 -1.06 -0.53
N LEU A 239 -1.42 -2.26 -0.58
CA LEU A 239 -1.65 -3.29 0.43
C LEU A 239 -1.08 -2.92 1.80
N VAL A 240 0.10 -2.29 1.85
CA VAL A 240 0.73 -1.89 3.11
C VAL A 240 -0.09 -0.82 3.83
N TYR A 241 -0.69 0.12 3.10
CA TYR A 241 -1.60 1.11 3.68
C TYR A 241 -2.84 0.43 4.26
N ARG A 242 -3.46 -0.49 3.50
CA ARG A 242 -4.62 -1.26 3.98
C ARG A 242 -4.28 -2.10 5.22
N TYR A 243 -3.09 -2.69 5.27
CA TYR A 243 -2.65 -3.46 6.43
C TYR A 243 -2.57 -2.59 7.69
N PHE A 244 -1.96 -1.40 7.61
CA PHE A 244 -1.86 -0.52 8.79
C PHE A 244 -3.19 0.14 9.16
N GLU A 245 -4.07 0.35 8.18
CA GLU A 245 -5.46 0.69 8.47
C GLU A 245 -6.17 -0.42 9.25
N ASN A 246 -5.87 -1.70 8.98
CA ASN A 246 -6.40 -2.81 9.77
C ASN A 246 -5.73 -2.98 11.14
N LEU A 247 -4.49 -2.49 11.35
CA LEU A 247 -3.85 -2.44 12.66
C LEU A 247 -4.48 -1.37 13.57
N LYS A 248 -4.87 -0.22 13.00
CA LYS A 248 -5.51 0.88 13.73
C LYS A 248 -6.58 1.54 12.85
N PRO A 249 -7.81 0.98 12.80
CA PRO A 249 -8.90 1.52 11.98
C PRO A 249 -9.18 2.99 12.27
N GLY A 250 -9.21 3.82 11.23
CA GLY A 250 -9.37 5.27 11.27
C GLY A 250 -8.17 6.03 11.84
N GLY A 251 -7.09 5.35 12.17
CA GLY A 251 -5.90 5.92 12.79
C GLY A 251 -4.67 5.97 11.88
N ASN A 252 -4.74 5.47 10.64
CA ASN A 252 -3.70 5.64 9.64
C ASN A 252 -3.88 6.99 8.91
N GLY A 253 -3.01 7.95 9.19
CA GLY A 253 -3.15 9.34 8.78
C GLY A 253 -2.79 9.61 7.32
N GLY A 254 -2.05 8.71 6.66
CA GLY A 254 -1.69 8.90 5.26
C GLY A 254 -0.60 7.98 4.74
N GLY A 255 -0.36 8.10 3.44
CA GLY A 255 0.74 7.45 2.73
C GLY A 255 1.90 8.41 2.48
N TRP A 256 3.11 7.87 2.37
CA TRP A 256 4.35 8.62 2.19
C TRP A 256 5.05 8.07 0.95
N VAL A 257 5.43 8.96 0.03
CA VAL A 257 6.04 8.57 -1.24
C VAL A 257 7.28 9.41 -1.49
N ASP A 258 8.37 8.77 -1.87
CA ASP A 258 9.60 9.43 -2.31
C ASP A 258 9.83 9.29 -3.83
N THR A 259 10.82 10.01 -4.36
CA THR A 259 11.21 9.90 -5.77
C THR A 259 12.29 8.82 -6.00
N GLY A 260 12.49 7.93 -5.04
CA GLY A 260 13.44 6.83 -5.14
C GLY A 260 12.94 5.73 -6.07
N GLY A 261 13.87 5.00 -6.68
CA GLY A 261 13.56 3.80 -7.47
C GLY A 261 12.82 4.05 -8.80
N LEU A 262 12.62 5.30 -9.21
CA LEU A 262 12.02 5.61 -10.51
C LEU A 262 13.02 5.43 -11.65
N LYS A 263 12.63 4.68 -12.67
CA LYS A 263 13.30 4.65 -13.98
C LYS A 263 12.70 5.69 -14.93
N THR A 264 11.39 5.87 -14.84
CA THR A 264 10.58 6.73 -15.69
C THR A 264 9.58 7.50 -14.82
N MET A 265 9.06 8.63 -15.32
CA MET A 265 8.23 9.55 -14.52
C MET A 265 6.87 8.95 -14.14
N ASP A 266 6.31 8.10 -15.01
CA ASP A 266 5.08 7.38 -14.72
C ASP A 266 5.21 6.42 -13.53
N ARG A 267 6.41 5.88 -13.24
CA ARG A 267 6.65 5.12 -12.00
C ARG A 267 6.48 5.95 -10.73
N TYR A 268 6.80 7.24 -10.79
CA TYR A 268 6.55 8.14 -9.66
C TYR A 268 5.05 8.44 -9.54
N ALA A 269 4.38 8.74 -10.66
CA ALA A 269 2.94 8.91 -10.70
C ALA A 269 2.17 7.68 -10.18
N GLU A 270 2.65 6.49 -10.53
CA GLU A 270 2.01 5.23 -10.12
C GLU A 270 2.03 5.02 -8.61
N GLN A 271 3.17 5.26 -7.96
CA GLN A 271 3.24 5.21 -6.50
C GLN A 271 2.24 6.15 -5.83
N LEU A 272 2.06 7.35 -6.40
CA LEU A 272 1.12 8.34 -5.89
C LEU A 272 -0.33 7.88 -6.04
N TRP A 273 -0.76 7.41 -7.22
CA TRP A 273 -2.15 7.00 -7.39
C TRP A 273 -2.48 5.68 -6.69
N ILE A 274 -1.56 4.72 -6.62
CA ILE A 274 -1.78 3.45 -5.90
C ILE A 274 -2.00 3.72 -4.41
N THR A 275 -1.24 4.66 -3.83
CA THR A 275 -1.45 5.13 -2.45
C THR A 275 -2.87 5.68 -2.26
N LEU A 276 -3.36 6.47 -3.21
CA LEU A 276 -4.71 7.05 -3.15
C LEU A 276 -5.81 6.02 -3.43
N PHE A 277 -5.57 4.99 -4.26
CA PHE A 277 -6.50 3.87 -4.45
C PHE A 277 -6.76 3.14 -3.14
N ALA A 278 -5.79 3.10 -2.22
CA ALA A 278 -5.98 2.55 -0.88
C ALA A 278 -6.86 3.42 0.05
N LYS A 279 -7.31 4.57 -0.45
CA LYS A 279 -8.08 5.62 0.25
C LYS A 279 -7.30 6.27 1.39
N ALA A 280 -6.00 6.52 1.19
CA ALA A 280 -5.21 7.34 2.10
C ALA A 280 -5.77 8.78 2.17
N PRO A 281 -6.05 9.35 3.36
CA PRO A 281 -6.64 10.68 3.49
C PRO A 281 -5.62 11.81 3.30
N GLU A 282 -4.34 11.53 3.53
CA GLU A 282 -3.20 12.40 3.25
C GLU A 282 -2.14 11.64 2.44
N ILE A 283 -1.47 12.34 1.53
CA ILE A 283 -0.25 11.85 0.87
C ILE A 283 0.91 12.81 1.11
N THR A 284 2.00 12.29 1.66
CA THR A 284 3.22 13.05 1.93
C THR A 284 4.22 12.85 0.80
N LEU A 285 4.68 13.95 0.21
CA LEU A 285 5.74 13.99 -0.77
C LEU A 285 7.10 14.16 -0.07
N PHE A 286 7.93 13.12 -0.11
CA PHE A 286 9.28 13.15 0.41
C PHE A 286 10.29 13.36 -0.73
N ASP A 287 10.98 14.48 -0.79
CA ASP A 287 10.97 15.62 0.13
C ASP A 287 11.01 16.94 -0.66
N ILE A 288 10.89 18.09 0.01
CA ILE A 288 10.86 19.40 -0.64
C ILE A 288 12.06 19.66 -1.56
N ARG A 289 13.23 19.05 -1.30
CA ARG A 289 14.40 19.07 -2.20
C ARG A 289 14.16 18.23 -3.45
N GLN A 290 13.60 17.04 -3.30
CA GLN A 290 13.33 16.14 -4.44
C GLN A 290 12.25 16.71 -5.36
N LEU A 291 11.27 17.44 -4.82
CA LEU A 291 10.25 18.12 -5.63
C LEU A 291 10.82 19.17 -6.58
N GLN A 292 12.00 19.72 -6.29
CA GLN A 292 12.70 20.68 -7.15
C GLN A 292 13.53 20.02 -8.25
N TYR A 293 13.68 18.70 -8.25
CA TYR A 293 14.50 18.03 -9.25
C TYR A 293 14.00 18.37 -10.65
N PRO A 294 14.91 18.71 -11.58
CA PRO A 294 14.52 19.08 -12.93
C PRO A 294 13.96 17.85 -13.65
N ILE A 295 12.86 18.04 -14.37
CA ILE A 295 12.36 17.03 -15.30
C ILE A 295 13.34 16.94 -16.46
N ARG A 296 13.70 15.70 -16.84
CA ARG A 296 14.61 15.42 -17.95
C ARG A 296 13.96 14.46 -18.92
N GLU A 297 14.31 14.56 -20.20
CA GLU A 297 13.75 13.72 -21.27
C GLU A 297 13.98 12.22 -21.03
N GLN A 298 15.05 11.83 -20.33
CA GLN A 298 15.32 10.41 -20.02
C GLN A 298 14.28 9.79 -19.07
N LEU A 299 13.48 10.61 -18.38
CA LEU A 299 12.41 10.15 -17.52
C LEU A 299 11.13 9.83 -18.33
N ARG A 300 11.11 10.12 -19.63
CA ARG A 300 10.02 9.70 -20.52
C ARG A 300 10.06 8.18 -20.70
N SER A 301 8.94 7.51 -20.43
CA SER A 301 8.86 6.06 -20.63
C SER A 301 8.79 5.64 -22.11
N PRO A 302 9.25 4.42 -22.46
CA PRO A 302 9.25 3.93 -23.84
C PRO A 302 7.86 3.83 -24.49
N TRP A 303 6.79 3.74 -23.70
CA TRP A 303 5.42 3.56 -24.17
C TRP A 303 4.62 4.86 -24.31
N GLN A 304 5.24 6.02 -24.11
CA GLN A 304 4.58 7.33 -24.28
C GLN A 304 4.01 7.50 -25.71
N GLY A 305 2.93 8.27 -25.84
CA GLY A 305 2.19 8.44 -27.09
C GLY A 305 1.09 7.40 -27.36
N GLN A 306 0.87 6.46 -26.43
CA GLN A 306 -0.21 5.46 -26.49
C GLN A 306 -1.47 5.84 -25.70
N ALA A 307 -1.56 7.09 -25.24
CA ALA A 307 -2.61 7.58 -24.33
C ALA A 307 -2.69 6.78 -23.01
N THR A 308 -1.52 6.58 -22.38
CA THR A 308 -1.40 5.96 -21.06
C THR A 308 -1.98 6.83 -19.94
N SER A 309 -2.23 6.25 -18.76
CA SER A 309 -2.77 6.99 -17.60
C SER A 309 -1.88 8.17 -17.18
N PHE A 310 -0.56 8.06 -17.38
CA PHE A 310 0.37 9.18 -17.29
C PHE A 310 0.94 9.53 -18.66
N ASP A 311 0.69 10.75 -19.13
CA ASP A 311 1.21 11.29 -20.38
C ASP A 311 2.24 12.39 -20.09
N PHE A 312 3.50 12.12 -20.46
CA PHE A 312 4.64 12.99 -20.20
C PHE A 312 4.53 14.33 -20.93
N ASP A 313 4.08 14.32 -22.19
CA ASP A 313 3.92 15.53 -22.98
C ASP A 313 2.79 16.41 -22.46
N ALA A 314 1.67 15.79 -22.08
CA ALA A 314 0.55 16.49 -21.46
C ALA A 314 0.96 17.12 -20.13
N MET A 315 1.72 16.40 -19.31
CA MET A 315 2.26 16.92 -18.05
C MET A 315 3.19 18.11 -18.26
N MET A 316 4.00 18.11 -19.34
CA MET A 316 4.93 19.20 -19.68
C MET A 316 4.29 20.43 -20.35
N LYS A 317 2.99 20.40 -20.70
CA LYS A 317 2.32 21.57 -21.30
C LYS A 317 2.28 22.76 -20.33
N PRO A 318 2.27 24.01 -20.84
CA PRO A 318 2.14 25.19 -19.99
C PRO A 318 0.88 25.13 -19.12
N VAL A 319 1.00 25.53 -17.85
CA VAL A 319 -0.10 25.55 -16.89
C VAL A 319 -0.45 26.98 -16.56
N THR A 320 -1.74 27.30 -16.56
CA THR A 320 -2.26 28.59 -16.10
C THR A 320 -2.57 28.50 -14.62
N LEU A 321 -1.86 29.29 -13.81
CA LEU A 321 -2.08 29.42 -12.37
C LEU A 321 -3.38 30.16 -12.07
N THR A 322 -3.80 30.12 -10.80
CA THR A 322 -5.04 30.77 -10.34
C THR A 322 -5.05 32.28 -10.52
N ASP A 323 -3.88 32.92 -10.56
CA ASP A 323 -3.71 34.36 -10.81
C ASP A 323 -3.64 34.72 -12.31
N GLY A 324 -3.76 33.73 -13.20
CA GLY A 324 -3.68 33.88 -14.65
C GLY A 324 -2.26 33.83 -15.21
N GLN A 325 -1.22 33.70 -14.39
CA GLN A 325 0.15 33.50 -14.86
C GLN A 325 0.26 32.15 -15.59
N VAL A 326 0.90 32.15 -16.76
CA VAL A 326 1.25 30.90 -17.46
C VAL A 326 2.68 30.54 -17.14
N ILE A 327 2.88 29.34 -16.59
CA ILE A 327 4.21 28.80 -16.29
C ILE A 327 4.51 27.57 -17.14
N GLN A 328 5.79 27.31 -17.37
CA GLN A 328 6.24 26.04 -17.92
C GLN A 328 6.61 25.09 -16.79
N PRO A 329 6.08 23.86 -16.79
CA PRO A 329 6.55 22.83 -15.88
C PRO A 329 8.05 22.59 -15.99
N THR A 330 8.71 22.45 -14.84
CA THR A 330 10.17 22.29 -14.79
C THR A 330 10.61 21.24 -13.79
N THR A 331 9.76 20.84 -12.85
CA THR A 331 10.19 20.03 -11.70
C THR A 331 9.25 18.88 -11.37
N PHE A 332 9.72 17.96 -10.52
CA PHE A 332 8.96 16.80 -10.05
C PHE A 332 7.68 17.17 -9.30
N ALA A 333 7.60 18.39 -8.74
CA ALA A 333 6.34 18.94 -8.24
C ALA A 333 5.23 18.86 -9.30
N ARG A 334 5.53 19.11 -10.58
CA ARG A 334 4.51 18.99 -11.64
C ARG A 334 4.03 17.56 -11.81
N ALA A 335 4.92 16.58 -11.79
CA ALA A 335 4.53 15.19 -11.96
C ALA A 335 3.54 14.74 -10.88
N ALA A 336 3.78 15.16 -9.63
CA ALA A 336 2.83 14.97 -8.54
C ALA A 336 1.51 15.71 -8.78
N GLY A 337 1.57 17.02 -9.10
CA GLY A 337 0.38 17.84 -9.34
C GLY A 337 -0.50 17.32 -10.48
N PHE A 338 0.08 16.93 -11.60
CA PHE A 338 -0.61 16.34 -12.75
C PHE A 338 -1.28 15.01 -12.39
N THR A 339 -0.60 14.18 -11.59
CA THR A 339 -1.15 12.91 -11.10
C THR A 339 -2.35 13.14 -10.20
N PHE A 340 -2.22 14.05 -9.24
CA PHE A 340 -3.28 14.40 -8.30
C PHE A 340 -4.48 15.04 -9.00
N GLU A 341 -4.27 15.94 -9.95
CA GLU A 341 -5.33 16.52 -10.78
C GLU A 341 -6.14 15.46 -11.54
N LYS A 342 -5.50 14.35 -11.94
CA LYS A 342 -6.18 13.22 -12.60
C LYS A 342 -6.96 12.38 -11.60
N VAL A 343 -6.33 11.97 -10.49
CA VAL A 343 -6.94 11.07 -9.49
C VAL A 343 -8.10 11.74 -8.76
N ASP A 344 -7.95 13.02 -8.40
CA ASP A 344 -8.97 13.79 -7.67
C ASP A 344 -10.31 13.87 -8.44
N LYS A 345 -10.31 13.73 -9.77
CA LYS A 345 -11.55 13.74 -10.56
C LYS A 345 -12.48 12.55 -10.29
N PHE A 346 -11.93 11.41 -9.85
CA PHE A 346 -12.72 10.19 -9.66
C PHE A 346 -12.61 9.60 -8.26
N LEU A 347 -11.66 10.02 -7.44
CA LEU A 347 -11.40 9.40 -6.14
C LEU A 347 -12.62 9.45 -5.20
N GLY A 348 -13.41 10.53 -5.27
CA GLY A 348 -14.65 10.70 -4.49
C GLY A 348 -15.80 9.79 -4.94
N HIS A 349 -15.70 9.18 -6.11
CA HIS A 349 -16.67 8.19 -6.58
C HIS A 349 -16.36 6.77 -6.09
N LEU A 350 -15.14 6.51 -5.61
CA LEU A 350 -14.73 5.20 -5.09
C LEU A 350 -15.22 4.99 -3.66
N GLY A 351 -15.70 3.77 -3.37
CA GLY A 351 -16.18 3.35 -2.05
C GLY A 351 -15.06 2.97 -1.08
N ASN A 352 -15.38 2.12 -0.11
CA ASN A 352 -14.39 1.52 0.77
C ASN A 352 -13.71 0.34 0.08
N PRO A 353 -12.38 0.19 0.20
CA PRO A 353 -11.65 -0.92 -0.39
C PRO A 353 -12.17 -2.30 0.07
N LEU A 354 -12.27 -3.23 -0.89
CA LEU A 354 -12.57 -4.64 -0.67
C LEU A 354 -11.39 -5.52 -1.07
N GLY A 355 -11.15 -6.60 -0.33
CA GLY A 355 -10.13 -7.59 -0.65
C GLY A 355 -10.34 -8.90 0.11
N ILE A 356 -9.72 -9.96 -0.38
CA ILE A 356 -9.67 -11.26 0.28
C ILE A 356 -8.78 -11.13 1.50
N LYS A 357 -9.35 -11.46 2.66
CA LYS A 357 -8.60 -11.38 3.91
C LYS A 357 -7.48 -12.40 3.92
N SER A 358 -6.27 -11.92 4.14
CA SER A 358 -5.09 -12.74 4.40
C SER A 358 -4.58 -12.49 5.80
N TYR A 359 -4.65 -13.53 6.63
CA TYR A 359 -4.25 -13.46 8.03
C TYR A 359 -2.72 -13.49 8.15
N LYS A 360 -2.18 -12.45 8.78
CA LYS A 360 -0.76 -12.34 9.13
C LYS A 360 -0.65 -12.11 10.64
N PRO A 361 -0.30 -13.13 11.46
CA PRO A 361 -0.03 -12.94 12.87
C PRO A 361 1.02 -11.85 13.10
N TYR A 362 0.94 -11.11 14.20
CA TYR A 362 1.95 -10.11 14.54
C TYR A 362 3.36 -10.73 14.54
N HIS A 363 4.34 -9.96 14.05
CA HIS A 363 5.76 -10.32 14.04
C HIS A 363 6.09 -11.65 13.31
N SER A 364 5.19 -12.15 12.46
CA SER A 364 5.39 -13.36 11.67
C SER A 364 6.33 -13.14 10.48
N VAL A 365 7.01 -14.22 10.07
CA VAL A 365 7.78 -14.33 8.82
C VAL A 365 7.36 -15.57 8.03
N GLY A 366 7.70 -15.60 6.75
CA GLY A 366 7.47 -16.76 5.88
C GLY A 366 6.63 -16.36 4.68
N GLU A 367 7.12 -16.71 3.49
CA GLU A 367 6.58 -16.22 2.21
C GLU A 367 6.44 -14.69 2.17
N ASP A 368 7.48 -13.99 2.64
CA ASP A 368 7.50 -12.54 2.78
C ASP A 368 7.08 -11.83 1.47
N PHE A 369 6.12 -10.91 1.59
CA PHE A 369 5.53 -10.13 0.50
C PHE A 369 4.70 -10.91 -0.53
N LEU A 370 4.46 -12.21 -0.35
CA LEU A 370 3.71 -13.03 -1.33
C LEU A 370 2.36 -12.42 -1.71
N GLN A 371 1.64 -11.81 -0.76
CA GLN A 371 0.35 -11.17 -1.01
C GLN A 371 0.45 -10.02 -2.02
N ASN A 372 1.60 -9.34 -2.12
CA ASN A 372 1.81 -8.34 -3.16
C ASN A 372 1.87 -8.98 -4.55
N TYR A 373 2.52 -10.14 -4.68
CA TYR A 373 2.54 -10.90 -5.94
C TYR A 373 1.14 -11.42 -6.32
N MET A 374 0.34 -11.84 -5.32
CA MET A 374 -1.07 -12.20 -5.53
C MET A 374 -1.89 -10.99 -6.04
N GLY A 375 -1.65 -9.80 -5.48
CA GLY A 375 -2.23 -8.54 -5.95
C GLY A 375 -1.89 -8.23 -7.40
N MET A 376 -0.61 -8.38 -7.76
CA MET A 376 -0.09 -8.19 -9.12
C MET A 376 -0.65 -9.17 -10.16
N ILE A 377 -1.23 -10.29 -9.72
CA ILE A 377 -1.99 -11.21 -10.59
C ILE A 377 -3.50 -11.04 -10.41
N GLY A 378 -4.00 -9.90 -9.95
CA GLY A 378 -5.43 -9.56 -10.03
C GLY A 378 -6.29 -10.18 -8.93
N ILE A 379 -5.68 -10.57 -7.82
CA ILE A 379 -6.39 -11.01 -6.62
C ILE A 379 -6.38 -9.84 -5.64
N PRO A 380 -7.52 -9.15 -5.40
CA PRO A 380 -7.55 -8.05 -4.46
C PRO A 380 -7.25 -8.57 -3.05
N MET A 381 -6.10 -8.21 -2.50
CA MET A 381 -5.64 -8.69 -1.19
C MET A 381 -5.95 -7.68 -0.10
N ASP A 382 -6.23 -8.18 1.11
CA ASP A 382 -6.39 -7.36 2.30
C ASP A 382 -5.76 -8.06 3.51
N LEU A 383 -4.64 -7.53 3.99
CA LEU A 383 -3.88 -8.13 5.09
C LEU A 383 -4.51 -7.76 6.44
N VAL A 384 -4.75 -8.76 7.29
CA VAL A 384 -5.34 -8.57 8.61
C VAL A 384 -4.48 -9.19 9.71
N PRO A 385 -4.31 -8.51 10.86
CA PRO A 385 -3.49 -9.01 11.97
C PRO A 385 -4.22 -10.04 12.85
N GLU A 386 -5.55 -10.14 12.71
CA GLU A 386 -6.43 -11.04 13.45
C GLU A 386 -7.09 -12.03 12.49
N PHE A 387 -7.37 -13.26 12.95
CA PHE A 387 -7.95 -14.28 12.09
C PHE A 387 -9.39 -13.90 11.69
N PRO A 388 -9.69 -13.80 10.38
CA PRO A 388 -10.96 -13.27 9.91
C PRO A 388 -12.07 -14.35 9.89
N GLU A 389 -12.57 -14.72 11.06
CA GLU A 389 -13.49 -15.85 11.24
C GLU A 389 -14.78 -15.78 10.41
N ASN A 390 -15.27 -14.56 10.14
CA ASN A 390 -16.55 -14.30 9.48
C ASN A 390 -16.47 -14.23 7.96
N GLU A 391 -15.27 -14.33 7.38
CA GLU A 391 -15.11 -14.29 5.94
C GLU A 391 -15.49 -15.62 5.29
N LYS A 392 -15.93 -15.58 4.04
CA LYS A 392 -16.17 -16.80 3.29
C LYS A 392 -14.90 -17.44 2.78
N VAL A 393 -13.92 -16.61 2.43
CA VAL A 393 -12.66 -17.03 1.82
C VAL A 393 -11.53 -16.40 2.62
N VAL A 394 -10.60 -17.24 3.08
CA VAL A 394 -9.38 -16.79 3.75
C VAL A 394 -8.16 -17.33 3.03
N PHE A 395 -7.17 -16.45 2.80
CA PHE A 395 -5.88 -16.81 2.21
C PHE A 395 -4.78 -16.82 3.27
N LEU A 396 -4.16 -17.98 3.49
CA LEU A 396 -3.19 -18.20 4.56
C LEU A 396 -1.83 -18.59 3.96
N THR A 397 -0.84 -17.72 4.16
CA THR A 397 0.55 -17.98 3.75
C THR A 397 1.32 -18.68 4.86
N GLN A 398 2.58 -19.04 4.59
CA GLN A 398 3.49 -19.66 5.55
C GLN A 398 3.54 -18.88 6.89
N SER A 399 3.44 -17.55 6.84
CA SER A 399 3.42 -16.68 8.02
C SER A 399 2.35 -17.04 9.06
N ALA A 400 1.21 -17.62 8.64
CA ALA A 400 0.15 -18.04 9.55
C ALA A 400 0.57 -19.16 10.52
N ALA A 401 1.67 -19.87 10.24
CA ALA A 401 2.22 -20.91 11.12
C ALA A 401 2.75 -20.37 12.47
N PHE A 402 2.91 -19.04 12.59
CA PHE A 402 3.25 -18.39 13.85
C PHE A 402 2.14 -18.49 14.90
N ASP A 403 0.89 -18.65 14.47
CA ASP A 403 -0.23 -18.88 15.37
C ASP A 403 -0.30 -20.37 15.74
N PRO A 404 -0.05 -20.74 17.01
CA PRO A 404 -0.05 -22.14 17.44
C PRO A 404 -1.44 -22.80 17.32
N GLU A 405 -2.51 -22.02 17.22
CA GLU A 405 -3.88 -22.51 17.09
C GLU A 405 -4.39 -22.55 15.63
N ILE A 406 -3.53 -22.21 14.65
CA ILE A 406 -3.94 -22.02 13.26
C ILE A 406 -4.64 -23.23 12.64
N VAL A 407 -4.20 -24.46 12.96
CA VAL A 407 -4.84 -25.69 12.45
C VAL A 407 -6.28 -25.80 12.96
N GLY A 408 -6.52 -25.44 14.22
CA GLY A 408 -7.86 -25.41 14.80
C GLY A 408 -8.74 -24.35 14.15
N LYS A 409 -8.19 -23.15 13.92
CA LYS A 409 -8.91 -22.05 13.23
C LYS A 409 -9.29 -22.43 11.80
N ILE A 410 -8.37 -23.04 11.04
CA ILE A 410 -8.64 -23.57 9.68
C ILE A 410 -9.78 -24.59 9.73
N LYS A 411 -9.69 -25.60 10.60
CA LYS A 411 -10.72 -26.65 10.73
C LYS A 411 -12.09 -26.08 11.06
N ASN A 412 -12.16 -25.13 12.00
CA ASN A 412 -13.42 -24.50 12.38
C ASN A 412 -14.01 -23.69 11.22
N HIS A 413 -13.17 -22.90 10.55
CA HIS A 413 -13.57 -22.09 9.41
C HIS A 413 -14.18 -22.93 8.28
N ILE A 414 -13.50 -23.99 7.84
CA ILE A 414 -14.01 -24.87 6.78
C ILE A 414 -15.25 -25.68 7.22
N ARG A 415 -15.31 -26.14 8.49
CA ARG A 415 -16.51 -26.84 9.01
C ARG A 415 -17.76 -25.96 9.03
N ASN A 416 -17.59 -24.65 9.16
CA ASN A 416 -18.66 -23.67 9.05
C ASN A 416 -19.15 -23.44 7.62
N GLY A 417 -18.55 -24.11 6.63
CA GLY A 417 -18.93 -24.03 5.23
C GLY A 417 -18.10 -23.03 4.43
N ASN A 418 -17.01 -22.51 5.00
CA ASN A 418 -16.15 -21.52 4.35
C ASN A 418 -14.98 -22.18 3.61
N ILE A 419 -14.19 -21.35 2.94
CA ILE A 419 -13.07 -21.76 2.09
C ILE A 419 -11.77 -21.25 2.72
N ALA A 420 -10.86 -22.17 3.03
CA ALA A 420 -9.49 -21.83 3.40
C ALA A 420 -8.56 -22.19 2.23
N ILE A 421 -7.76 -21.23 1.76
CA ILE A 421 -6.69 -21.46 0.79
C ILE A 421 -5.37 -21.30 1.53
N ILE A 422 -4.61 -22.39 1.63
CA ILE A 422 -3.27 -22.40 2.22
C ILE A 422 -2.22 -22.49 1.12
N THR A 423 -1.05 -21.92 1.35
CA THR A 423 0.09 -22.09 0.43
C THR A 423 0.81 -23.42 0.65
N SER A 424 1.60 -23.84 -0.33
CA SER A 424 2.55 -24.95 -0.17
C SER A 424 3.55 -24.70 0.97
N GLY A 425 3.95 -23.44 1.20
CA GLY A 425 4.80 -23.07 2.33
C GLY A 425 4.10 -23.30 3.68
N LEU A 426 2.82 -22.90 3.82
CA LEU A 426 2.06 -23.19 5.04
C LEU A 426 1.82 -24.68 5.24
N LEU A 427 1.49 -25.42 4.16
CA LEU A 427 1.34 -26.87 4.23
C LEU A 427 2.60 -27.54 4.81
N LYS A 428 3.78 -27.15 4.34
CA LYS A 428 5.07 -27.65 4.84
C LYS A 428 5.23 -27.42 6.35
N GLU A 429 4.84 -26.25 6.86
CA GLU A 429 4.96 -25.93 8.29
C GLU A 429 3.94 -26.64 9.19
N LEU A 430 2.81 -27.07 8.61
CA LEU A 430 1.69 -27.64 9.36
C LEU A 430 1.49 -29.15 9.18
N GLN A 431 2.14 -29.79 8.21
CA GLN A 431 1.95 -31.22 7.91
C GLN A 431 2.17 -32.13 9.12
N ASP A 432 3.12 -31.79 9.99
CA ASP A 432 3.42 -32.53 11.23
C ASP A 432 2.68 -31.97 12.47
N LYS A 433 1.81 -30.97 12.27
CA LYS A 433 1.03 -30.28 13.30
C LYS A 433 -0.48 -30.55 13.19
N GLY A 434 -0.87 -31.57 12.42
CA GLY A 434 -2.25 -32.08 12.37
C GLY A 434 -3.14 -31.48 11.29
N ILE A 435 -2.58 -30.74 10.31
CA ILE A 435 -3.34 -30.31 9.11
C ILE A 435 -3.79 -31.51 8.27
N SER A 436 -3.05 -32.63 8.28
CA SER A 436 -3.37 -33.85 7.52
C SER A 436 -4.66 -34.54 7.97
N ASP A 437 -5.22 -34.18 9.14
CA ASP A 437 -6.55 -34.64 9.56
C ASP A 437 -7.69 -34.03 8.71
N ILE A 438 -7.41 -32.98 7.93
CA ILE A 438 -8.35 -32.41 6.96
C ILE A 438 -8.33 -33.20 5.64
N ALA A 439 -7.13 -33.48 5.14
CA ALA A 439 -6.89 -34.18 3.88
C ALA A 439 -5.47 -34.76 3.84
N GLU A 440 -5.30 -35.91 3.19
CA GLU A 440 -4.02 -36.61 3.05
C GLU A 440 -3.16 -35.98 1.95
N ILE A 441 -2.74 -34.74 2.18
CA ILE A 441 -1.89 -33.92 1.29
C ILE A 441 -0.57 -33.62 2.00
N ARG A 442 0.56 -33.77 1.30
CA ARG A 442 1.91 -33.68 1.88
C ARG A 442 2.88 -32.90 1.00
N TYR A 443 3.67 -32.03 1.61
CA TYR A 443 4.82 -31.41 0.97
C TYR A 443 5.97 -32.41 0.95
N THR A 444 6.52 -32.71 -0.23
CA THR A 444 7.49 -33.83 -0.37
C THR A 444 8.94 -33.43 -0.15
N GLY A 445 9.27 -32.13 -0.17
CA GLY A 445 10.65 -31.64 -0.20
C GLY A 445 11.35 -31.76 -1.55
N ARG A 446 10.67 -32.27 -2.59
CA ARG A 446 11.17 -32.33 -3.97
C ARG A 446 10.55 -31.22 -4.80
N THR A 447 11.19 -30.89 -5.91
CA THR A 447 10.71 -29.90 -6.89
C THR A 447 10.50 -30.54 -8.25
N ALA A 448 9.66 -29.92 -9.08
CA ALA A 448 9.46 -30.26 -10.48
C ALA A 448 9.64 -29.00 -11.33
N LEU A 449 10.30 -29.15 -12.48
CA LEU A 449 10.43 -28.09 -13.48
C LEU A 449 9.33 -28.29 -14.51
N VAL A 450 8.42 -27.33 -14.65
CA VAL A 450 7.18 -27.49 -15.42
C VAL A 450 7.01 -26.36 -16.42
N SER A 451 6.39 -26.66 -17.56
CA SER A 451 5.95 -25.63 -18.53
C SER A 451 4.54 -25.84 -19.06
N ASP A 452 3.98 -27.02 -18.86
CA ASP A 452 2.67 -27.41 -19.39
C ASP A 452 1.69 -27.54 -18.24
N PHE A 453 0.48 -27.03 -18.42
CA PHE A 453 -0.53 -26.91 -17.37
C PHE A 453 -1.88 -27.38 -17.89
N ALA A 454 -2.70 -27.95 -17.02
CA ALA A 454 -4.07 -28.31 -17.30
C ALA A 454 -4.98 -27.82 -16.17
N ALA A 455 -6.05 -27.10 -16.50
CA ALA A 455 -7.04 -26.65 -15.53
C ALA A 455 -8.29 -27.54 -15.66
N GLY A 456 -8.30 -28.72 -15.06
CA GLY A 456 -9.40 -29.69 -15.15
C GLY A 456 -9.85 -29.94 -16.61
N TRP A 457 -11.16 -29.81 -16.85
CA TRP A 457 -11.77 -29.99 -18.18
C TRP A 457 -11.70 -28.72 -19.07
N TRP A 458 -11.11 -27.62 -18.57
CA TRP A 458 -11.09 -26.33 -19.25
C TRP A 458 -10.00 -26.21 -20.32
N GLY A 459 -9.08 -27.18 -20.36
CA GLY A 459 -8.05 -27.30 -21.39
C GLY A 459 -6.64 -27.32 -20.83
N ALA A 460 -5.69 -27.31 -21.76
CA ALA A 460 -4.27 -27.24 -21.48
C ALA A 460 -3.69 -25.89 -21.93
N ALA A 461 -2.66 -25.42 -21.25
CA ALA A 461 -1.93 -24.21 -21.58
C ALA A 461 -0.43 -24.38 -21.29
N LYS A 462 0.40 -23.54 -21.91
CA LYS A 462 1.85 -23.55 -21.73
C LYS A 462 2.32 -22.19 -21.25
N SER A 463 3.24 -22.16 -20.29
CA SER A 463 3.89 -20.92 -19.85
C SER A 463 4.91 -20.44 -20.90
N ASP A 464 5.31 -19.19 -20.81
CA ASP A 464 6.36 -18.60 -21.64
C ASP A 464 7.78 -19.03 -21.23
N ARG A 465 7.92 -19.62 -20.02
CA ARG A 465 9.16 -20.18 -19.49
C ARG A 465 8.94 -21.40 -18.60
N GLU A 466 10.00 -22.14 -18.34
CA GLU A 466 9.99 -23.20 -17.32
C GLU A 466 9.87 -22.60 -15.91
N ILE A 467 9.05 -23.21 -15.06
CA ILE A 467 8.76 -22.76 -13.70
C ILE A 467 9.11 -23.88 -12.73
N LEU A 468 9.85 -23.56 -11.66
CA LEU A 468 10.19 -24.52 -10.62
C LEU A 468 9.14 -24.48 -9.52
N ILE A 469 8.47 -25.61 -9.27
CA ILE A 469 7.44 -25.73 -8.23
C ILE A 469 7.79 -26.85 -7.25
N PRO A 470 7.36 -26.75 -5.98
CA PRO A 470 7.43 -27.88 -5.07
C PRO A 470 6.42 -28.98 -5.48
N GLN A 471 6.82 -30.23 -5.28
CA GLN A 471 5.94 -31.38 -5.49
C GLN A 471 5.06 -31.61 -4.27
N ILE A 472 3.75 -31.51 -4.47
CA ILE A 472 2.73 -31.85 -3.48
C ILE A 472 2.18 -33.25 -3.79
N ALA A 473 2.27 -34.15 -2.81
CA ALA A 473 1.74 -35.50 -2.91
C ALA A 473 0.38 -35.59 -2.22
N TYR A 474 -0.51 -36.43 -2.77
CA TYR A 474 -1.84 -36.66 -2.23
C TYR A 474 -2.28 -38.10 -2.48
N LEU A 475 -3.31 -38.56 -1.77
CA LEU A 475 -3.93 -39.87 -2.01
C LEU A 475 -5.10 -39.73 -2.99
N THR A 476 -5.10 -40.57 -4.04
CA THR A 476 -6.15 -40.57 -5.06
C THR A 476 -7.53 -40.83 -4.46
N ASN A 477 -8.53 -40.06 -4.89
CA ASN A 477 -9.93 -40.09 -4.42
C ASN A 477 -10.19 -39.51 -3.01
N ASP A 478 -9.16 -39.08 -2.28
CA ASP A 478 -9.33 -38.28 -1.06
C ASP A 478 -9.49 -36.79 -1.39
N SER A 479 -8.72 -36.33 -2.38
CA SER A 479 -8.64 -34.92 -2.81
C SER A 479 -8.32 -34.82 -4.31
N TRP A 480 -8.49 -33.64 -4.91
CA TRP A 480 -8.53 -33.46 -6.37
C TRP A 480 -7.66 -32.30 -6.86
N GLU A 481 -6.94 -32.52 -7.96
CA GLU A 481 -6.24 -31.45 -8.65
C GLU A 481 -7.27 -30.59 -9.42
N GLU A 482 -7.35 -29.31 -9.08
CA GLU A 482 -8.12 -28.33 -9.85
C GLU A 482 -7.31 -27.78 -11.01
N ILE A 483 -5.99 -27.68 -10.79
CA ILE A 483 -4.99 -27.27 -11.77
C ILE A 483 -3.78 -28.17 -11.59
N SER A 484 -3.37 -28.83 -12.67
CA SER A 484 -2.18 -29.65 -12.77
C SER A 484 -1.10 -28.89 -13.53
N ALA A 485 0.14 -28.98 -13.08
CA ALA A 485 1.33 -28.75 -13.87
C ALA A 485 1.95 -30.08 -14.27
N LEU A 486 2.50 -30.15 -15.47
CA LEU A 486 3.03 -31.37 -16.05
C LEU A 486 4.55 -31.25 -16.19
N ASP A 487 5.25 -32.23 -15.65
CA ASP A 487 6.65 -32.56 -15.95
C ASP A 487 6.63 -33.79 -16.89
N ASP A 488 6.62 -33.50 -18.19
CA ASP A 488 6.36 -34.46 -19.27
C ASP A 488 5.01 -35.20 -19.08
N THR A 489 5.05 -36.42 -18.52
CA THR A 489 3.85 -37.24 -18.28
C THR A 489 3.38 -37.25 -16.83
N ASN A 490 4.20 -36.73 -15.89
CA ASN A 490 3.84 -36.68 -14.48
C ASN A 490 3.12 -35.37 -14.14
N GLY A 491 1.99 -35.45 -13.45
CA GLY A 491 1.25 -34.28 -12.97
C GLY A 491 1.57 -33.95 -11.52
N TRP A 492 1.63 -32.66 -11.22
CA TRP A 492 1.77 -32.09 -9.88
C TRP A 492 0.75 -30.95 -9.70
N PRO A 493 0.05 -30.83 -8.57
CA PRO A 493 -1.00 -29.83 -8.47
C PRO A 493 -0.42 -28.42 -8.27
N ILE A 494 -0.91 -27.47 -9.08
CA ILE A 494 -0.78 -26.05 -8.80
C ILE A 494 -1.86 -25.60 -7.82
N LEU A 495 -3.08 -26.11 -7.98
CA LEU A 495 -4.17 -25.86 -7.07
C LEU A 495 -4.87 -27.19 -6.78
N HIS A 496 -4.89 -27.57 -5.50
CA HIS A 496 -5.44 -28.83 -5.04
C HIS A 496 -6.60 -28.57 -4.08
N SER A 497 -7.67 -29.37 -4.15
CA SER A 497 -8.86 -29.16 -3.34
C SER A 497 -9.23 -30.41 -2.54
N ALA A 498 -9.68 -30.19 -1.29
CA ALA A 498 -10.24 -31.24 -0.44
C ALA A 498 -11.45 -30.74 0.35
N GLY A 499 -12.53 -31.51 0.34
CA GLY A 499 -13.74 -31.18 1.10
C GLY A 499 -13.61 -31.64 2.55
N TYR A 500 -14.01 -30.81 3.51
CA TYR A 500 -14.01 -31.18 4.92
C TYR A 500 -15.19 -30.54 5.65
N GLY A 501 -16.13 -31.39 6.11
CA GLY A 501 -17.41 -30.92 6.62
C GLY A 501 -18.24 -30.26 5.53
N LYS A 502 -18.56 -28.97 5.69
CA LYS A 502 -19.42 -28.21 4.76
C LYS A 502 -18.63 -27.32 3.80
N GLY A 503 -17.33 -27.18 4.03
CA GLY A 503 -16.46 -26.24 3.32
C GLY A 503 -15.32 -26.95 2.60
N GLN A 504 -14.35 -26.16 2.16
CA GLN A 504 -13.28 -26.62 1.29
C GLN A 504 -11.93 -26.09 1.78
N LEU A 505 -10.94 -26.97 1.78
CA LEU A 505 -9.52 -26.61 1.85
C LEU A 505 -8.97 -26.60 0.42
N TYR A 506 -8.23 -25.55 0.08
CA TYR A 506 -7.37 -25.51 -1.10
C TYR A 506 -5.91 -25.39 -0.69
N VAL A 507 -5.03 -26.10 -1.40
CA VAL A 507 -3.59 -25.90 -1.35
C VAL A 507 -3.17 -25.25 -2.67
N LEU A 508 -2.68 -24.00 -2.60
CA LEU A 508 -2.08 -23.30 -3.71
C LEU A 508 -0.55 -23.49 -3.66
N THR A 509 -0.03 -24.16 -4.67
CA THR A 509 1.41 -24.35 -4.84
C THR A 509 2.03 -23.04 -5.29
N ILE A 510 2.92 -22.51 -4.45
CA ILE A 510 3.68 -21.30 -4.74
C ILE A 510 5.00 -21.71 -5.40
N PRO A 511 5.34 -21.15 -6.59
CA PRO A 511 6.63 -21.41 -7.22
C PRO A 511 7.81 -21.03 -6.33
N GLU A 512 8.96 -21.66 -6.54
CA GLU A 512 10.19 -21.37 -5.77
C GLU A 512 10.70 -19.93 -5.99
N ASN A 513 10.27 -19.28 -7.08
CA ASN A 513 10.42 -17.85 -7.32
C ASN A 513 9.05 -17.19 -7.52
N PHE A 514 8.63 -16.28 -6.63
CA PHE A 514 7.30 -15.66 -6.70
C PHE A 514 7.03 -14.90 -8.01
N VAL A 515 8.07 -14.43 -8.70
CA VAL A 515 7.91 -13.79 -10.02
C VAL A 515 7.30 -14.76 -11.04
N ASP A 516 7.50 -16.07 -10.90
CA ASP A 516 6.88 -17.08 -11.78
C ASP A 516 5.35 -17.07 -11.74
N LEU A 517 4.74 -16.51 -10.69
CA LEU A 517 3.28 -16.29 -10.66
C LEU A 517 2.82 -15.41 -11.83
N TYR A 518 3.64 -14.46 -12.27
CA TYR A 518 3.30 -13.56 -13.39
C TYR A 518 3.35 -14.28 -14.74
N HIS A 519 4.03 -15.42 -14.80
CA HIS A 519 4.30 -16.22 -15.99
C HIS A 519 3.41 -17.47 -16.07
N LEU A 520 2.57 -17.70 -15.05
CA LEU A 520 1.53 -18.72 -15.16
C LEU A 520 0.59 -18.38 -16.32
N PRO A 521 0.17 -19.37 -17.14
CA PRO A 521 -0.73 -19.11 -18.25
C PRO A 521 -2.04 -18.48 -17.78
N GLU A 522 -2.63 -17.62 -18.61
CA GLU A 522 -3.90 -16.96 -18.30
C GLU A 522 -5.00 -17.96 -17.87
N LEU A 523 -5.05 -19.15 -18.50
CA LEU A 523 -5.96 -20.24 -18.11
C LEU A 523 -5.82 -20.62 -16.62
N VAL A 524 -4.59 -20.74 -16.14
CA VAL A 524 -4.25 -21.09 -14.75
C VAL A 524 -4.61 -19.95 -13.81
N LEU A 525 -4.18 -18.72 -14.15
CA LEU A 525 -4.46 -17.53 -13.36
C LEU A 525 -5.97 -17.29 -13.19
N ASN A 526 -6.73 -17.43 -14.27
CA ASN A 526 -8.18 -17.26 -14.26
C ASN A 526 -8.86 -18.30 -13.37
N ARG A 527 -8.39 -19.55 -13.37
CA ARG A 527 -8.94 -20.58 -12.49
C ARG A 527 -8.64 -20.30 -11.01
N ILE A 528 -7.45 -19.80 -10.69
CA ILE A 528 -7.11 -19.35 -9.33
C ILE A 528 -8.03 -18.21 -8.91
N ARG A 529 -8.15 -17.15 -9.74
CA ARG A 529 -9.02 -15.99 -9.47
C ARG A 529 -10.48 -16.37 -9.27
N GLN A 530 -11.03 -17.29 -10.06
CA GLN A 530 -12.42 -17.74 -9.92
C GLN A 530 -12.71 -18.33 -8.54
N ILE A 531 -11.77 -19.10 -7.98
CA ILE A 531 -11.92 -19.74 -6.67
C ILE A 531 -11.71 -18.71 -5.55
N MET A 532 -10.66 -17.89 -5.65
CA MET A 532 -10.34 -16.92 -4.61
C MET A 532 -11.38 -15.78 -4.55
N ASN A 533 -11.84 -15.28 -5.70
CA ASN A 533 -12.73 -14.12 -5.81
C ASN A 533 -14.23 -14.50 -5.85
N VAL A 534 -14.63 -15.68 -5.36
CA VAL A 534 -16.01 -16.19 -5.51
C VAL A 534 -17.08 -15.28 -4.90
N GLN A 535 -16.74 -14.48 -3.90
CA GLN A 535 -17.65 -13.49 -3.29
C GLN A 535 -17.38 -12.04 -3.71
N MET A 536 -16.37 -11.80 -4.53
CA MET A 536 -16.10 -10.45 -5.00
C MET A 536 -17.19 -10.02 -5.99
N PRO A 537 -17.63 -8.75 -5.93
CA PRO A 537 -18.67 -8.26 -6.83
C PRO A 537 -18.21 -8.19 -8.30
N VAL A 538 -16.90 -8.25 -8.52
CA VAL A 538 -16.27 -8.25 -9.84
C VAL A 538 -15.10 -9.23 -9.88
N GLN A 539 -14.95 -9.93 -10.99
CA GLN A 539 -13.82 -10.80 -11.29
C GLN A 539 -13.12 -10.35 -12.58
N MET A 540 -11.91 -10.85 -12.80
CA MET A 540 -11.10 -10.52 -13.97
C MET A 540 -10.48 -11.78 -14.57
N GLU A 541 -10.43 -11.81 -15.90
CA GLU A 541 -9.65 -12.73 -16.71
C GLU A 541 -8.57 -11.95 -17.46
N ALA A 542 -7.31 -12.31 -17.23
CA ALA A 542 -6.17 -11.54 -17.71
C ALA A 542 -4.86 -12.37 -17.61
N PRO A 543 -3.78 -11.99 -18.30
CA PRO A 543 -2.45 -12.48 -17.95
C PRO A 543 -1.99 -11.97 -16.57
N GLY A 544 -0.74 -12.28 -16.19
CA GLY A 544 -0.09 -11.69 -15.03
C GLY A 544 0.18 -10.19 -15.21
N LEU A 545 0.68 -9.53 -14.15
CA LEU A 545 0.96 -8.08 -14.11
C LEU A 545 -0.26 -7.19 -14.30
N ILE A 546 -1.46 -7.70 -14.01
CA ILE A 546 -2.70 -6.91 -14.02
C ILE A 546 -3.33 -7.01 -12.63
N SER A 547 -3.56 -5.86 -11.97
CA SER A 547 -4.21 -5.81 -10.66
C SER A 547 -5.68 -5.40 -10.75
N LEU A 548 -6.45 -5.84 -9.77
CA LEU A 548 -7.84 -5.46 -9.55
C LEU A 548 -7.94 -4.82 -8.15
N PHE A 549 -8.47 -3.61 -8.09
CA PHE A 549 -8.81 -2.92 -6.83
C PHE A 549 -10.33 -2.76 -6.78
N ALA A 550 -11.00 -3.45 -5.86
CA ALA A 550 -12.45 -3.45 -5.75
C ALA A 550 -12.94 -2.57 -4.59
N TYR A 551 -14.15 -2.03 -4.69
CA TYR A 551 -14.76 -1.21 -3.65
C TYR A 551 -16.22 -1.63 -3.38
N ASP A 552 -16.70 -1.35 -2.17
CA ASP A 552 -18.02 -1.75 -1.66
C ASP A 552 -19.22 -1.07 -2.32
N ASN A 553 -18.99 -0.04 -3.13
CA ASN A 553 -20.03 0.72 -3.83
C ASN A 553 -20.13 0.38 -5.32
N HIS A 554 -19.70 -0.83 -5.70
CA HIS A 554 -19.69 -1.34 -7.07
C HIS A 554 -18.81 -0.54 -8.05
N THR A 555 -17.85 0.22 -7.53
CA THR A 555 -16.73 0.75 -8.33
C THR A 555 -15.53 -0.17 -8.19
N PHE A 556 -14.65 -0.13 -9.18
CA PHE A 556 -13.39 -0.87 -9.18
C PHE A 556 -12.40 -0.24 -10.16
N ILE A 557 -11.13 -0.57 -9.98
CA ILE A 557 -10.04 -0.17 -10.86
C ILE A 557 -9.35 -1.43 -11.37
N VAL A 558 -9.09 -1.48 -12.68
CA VAL A 558 -8.19 -2.46 -13.28
C VAL A 558 -6.94 -1.74 -13.77
N GLU A 559 -5.77 -2.23 -13.40
CA GLU A 559 -4.49 -1.58 -13.69
C GLU A 559 -3.50 -2.58 -14.29
N SER A 560 -2.87 -2.18 -15.39
CA SER A 560 -1.80 -2.92 -16.03
C SER A 560 -0.45 -2.38 -15.59
N PHE A 561 0.44 -3.28 -15.18
CA PHE A 561 1.85 -3.03 -14.90
C PHE A 561 2.77 -3.56 -16.01
N ALA A 562 2.18 -4.03 -17.11
CA ALA A 562 2.92 -4.52 -18.27
C ALA A 562 3.42 -3.36 -19.13
N ASP A 563 4.54 -3.58 -19.82
CA ASP A 563 5.13 -2.62 -20.76
C ASP A 563 4.39 -2.57 -22.11
N THR A 564 3.38 -3.42 -22.30
CA THR A 564 2.58 -3.56 -23.52
C THR A 564 1.09 -3.43 -23.23
N THR A 565 0.31 -3.11 -24.27
CA THR A 565 -1.15 -3.14 -24.18
C THR A 565 -1.63 -4.57 -23.94
N VAL A 566 -2.56 -4.75 -22.99
CA VAL A 566 -3.12 -6.04 -22.60
C VAL A 566 -4.64 -6.03 -22.75
N HIS A 567 -5.20 -7.14 -23.21
CA HIS A 567 -6.65 -7.34 -23.24
C HIS A 567 -7.08 -8.05 -21.97
N VAL A 568 -8.16 -7.57 -21.36
CA VAL A 568 -8.71 -8.15 -20.13
C VAL A 568 -10.20 -8.37 -20.29
N ASN A 569 -10.73 -9.44 -19.70
CA ASN A 569 -12.16 -9.58 -19.55
C ASN A 569 -12.55 -9.30 -18.10
N VAL A 570 -13.45 -8.34 -17.89
CA VAL A 570 -14.11 -8.16 -16.59
C VAL A 570 -15.37 -9.02 -16.58
N VAL A 571 -15.52 -9.80 -15.51
CA VAL A 571 -16.62 -10.75 -15.34
C VAL A 571 -17.45 -10.33 -14.14
N THR A 572 -18.75 -10.17 -14.35
CA THR A 572 -19.73 -9.76 -13.33
C THR A 572 -20.92 -10.71 -13.34
N ASP A 573 -21.77 -10.60 -12.31
CA ASP A 573 -23.02 -11.35 -12.23
C ASP A 573 -24.04 -10.95 -13.32
N GLU A 574 -25.20 -11.62 -13.33
CA GLU A 574 -26.29 -11.39 -14.29
C GLU A 574 -27.01 -10.04 -14.16
N ASN A 575 -26.73 -9.29 -13.08
CA ASN A 575 -27.39 -8.03 -12.77
C ASN A 575 -26.64 -6.83 -13.35
N CYS A 576 -25.36 -6.97 -13.68
CA CYS A 576 -24.55 -5.91 -14.29
C CYS A 576 -24.55 -6.00 -15.82
N LEU A 577 -25.32 -5.13 -16.49
CA LEU A 577 -25.39 -5.10 -17.96
C LEU A 577 -24.34 -4.21 -18.61
N THR A 578 -23.94 -3.14 -17.91
CA THR A 578 -23.05 -2.11 -18.45
C THR A 578 -22.03 -1.67 -17.41
N LEU A 579 -20.83 -1.35 -17.87
CA LEU A 579 -19.82 -0.64 -17.07
C LEU A 579 -19.73 0.80 -17.56
N THR A 580 -19.43 1.73 -16.66
CA THR A 580 -19.14 3.13 -17.01
C THR A 580 -17.72 3.48 -16.59
N ASN A 581 -16.93 4.01 -17.53
CA ASN A 581 -15.64 4.63 -17.23
C ASN A 581 -15.89 5.96 -16.50
N LEU A 582 -15.36 6.09 -15.28
CA LEU A 582 -15.57 7.29 -14.46
C LEU A 582 -14.71 8.48 -14.90
N GLU A 583 -13.69 8.26 -15.74
CA GLU A 583 -12.88 9.35 -16.30
C GLU A 583 -13.44 9.89 -17.62
N THR A 584 -14.04 9.03 -18.45
CA THR A 584 -14.47 9.39 -19.83
C THR A 584 -15.97 9.33 -20.06
N GLU A 585 -16.74 8.82 -19.09
CA GLU A 585 -18.17 8.51 -19.19
C GLU A 585 -18.53 7.45 -20.26
N GLU A 586 -17.52 6.83 -20.88
CA GLU A 586 -17.70 5.75 -21.84
C GLU A 586 -18.44 4.57 -21.20
N LYS A 587 -19.41 4.01 -21.94
CA LYS A 587 -20.16 2.83 -21.50
C LYS A 587 -19.70 1.59 -22.25
N PHE A 588 -19.32 0.57 -21.50
CA PHE A 588 -19.01 -0.76 -22.05
C PHE A 588 -20.25 -1.65 -21.94
N LEU A 589 -20.56 -2.35 -23.03
CA LEU A 589 -21.62 -3.35 -23.07
C LEU A 589 -21.03 -4.74 -22.85
N SER A 590 -21.78 -5.59 -22.17
CA SER A 590 -21.37 -6.97 -21.90
C SER A 590 -21.75 -7.92 -23.04
N GLY A 591 -20.91 -8.94 -23.23
CA GLY A 591 -21.33 -10.20 -23.82
C GLY A 591 -21.87 -11.15 -22.75
N ARG A 592 -22.87 -11.96 -23.09
CA ARG A 592 -23.39 -13.01 -22.20
C ARG A 592 -22.56 -14.28 -22.34
N ARG A 593 -22.12 -14.86 -21.22
CA ARG A 593 -21.44 -16.17 -21.18
C ARG A 593 -22.20 -17.11 -20.25
N GLU A 594 -22.58 -18.26 -20.79
CA GLU A 594 -23.16 -19.36 -20.02
C GLU A 594 -22.06 -20.32 -19.59
N ILE A 595 -21.98 -20.56 -18.29
CA ILE A 595 -21.04 -21.51 -17.70
C ILE A 595 -21.82 -22.78 -17.36
N PRO A 596 -21.57 -23.90 -18.07
CA PRO A 596 -22.23 -25.15 -17.77
C PRO A 596 -21.89 -25.62 -16.35
N LEU A 597 -22.91 -25.79 -15.52
CA LEU A 597 -22.78 -26.43 -14.21
C LEU A 597 -23.38 -27.84 -14.27
N ARG A 598 -22.68 -28.82 -13.70
CA ARG A 598 -23.09 -30.22 -13.78
C ARG A 598 -24.31 -30.46 -12.88
N GLY A 599 -25.47 -30.72 -13.49
CA GLY A 599 -26.70 -31.08 -12.76
C GLY A 599 -27.51 -29.91 -12.21
N THR A 600 -27.15 -28.66 -12.53
CA THR A 600 -27.90 -27.45 -12.19
C THR A 600 -28.06 -26.54 -13.41
N THR A 601 -28.89 -25.50 -13.30
CA THR A 601 -28.98 -24.46 -14.32
C THR A 601 -27.59 -23.85 -14.55
N PRO A 602 -27.18 -23.63 -15.81
CA PRO A 602 -25.92 -22.95 -16.13
C PRO A 602 -25.84 -21.61 -15.39
N GLN A 603 -24.67 -21.29 -14.86
CA GLN A 603 -24.43 -19.98 -14.27
C GLN A 603 -24.30 -18.95 -15.40
N LEU A 604 -25.00 -17.83 -15.25
CA LEU A 604 -24.95 -16.74 -16.20
C LEU A 604 -24.01 -15.65 -15.72
N ASN A 605 -23.00 -15.30 -16.53
CA ASN A 605 -22.14 -14.15 -16.27
C ASN A 605 -22.17 -13.17 -17.44
N HIS A 606 -21.96 -11.89 -17.11
CA HIS A 606 -21.67 -10.84 -18.08
C HIS A 606 -20.16 -10.65 -18.19
N VAL A 607 -19.67 -10.54 -19.43
CA VAL A 607 -18.26 -10.41 -19.76
C VAL A 607 -18.03 -9.14 -20.56
N PHE A 608 -17.20 -8.25 -20.04
CA PHE A 608 -16.80 -7.00 -20.68
C PHE A 608 -15.36 -7.12 -21.18
N LYS A 609 -15.16 -6.93 -22.49
CA LYS A 609 -13.83 -6.94 -23.08
C LYS A 609 -13.24 -5.53 -23.02
N LEU A 610 -12.11 -5.38 -22.34
CA LEU A 610 -11.44 -4.11 -22.17
C LEU A 610 -10.00 -4.21 -22.67
N GLU A 611 -9.43 -3.06 -22.98
CA GLU A 611 -8.04 -2.90 -23.37
C GLU A 611 -7.34 -1.98 -22.37
N LEU A 612 -6.24 -2.46 -21.78
CA LEU A 612 -5.41 -1.70 -20.85
C LEU A 612 -4.09 -1.34 -21.54
N LYS A 613 -3.79 -0.04 -21.56
CA LYS A 613 -2.51 0.47 -22.05
C LYS A 613 -1.37 0.13 -21.07
N PRO A 614 -0.10 0.21 -21.49
CA PRO A 614 1.04 -0.02 -20.59
C PRO A 614 0.96 0.90 -19.36
N HIS A 615 1.28 0.39 -18.16
CA HIS A 615 1.34 1.19 -16.91
C HIS A 615 0.14 2.12 -16.74
N SER A 616 -1.06 1.58 -16.97
CA SER A 616 -2.30 2.35 -17.06
C SER A 616 -3.46 1.64 -16.40
N PHE A 617 -4.41 2.43 -15.93
CA PHE A 617 -5.60 1.97 -15.24
C PHE A 617 -6.89 2.45 -15.94
N LEU A 618 -7.98 1.72 -15.69
CA LEU A 618 -9.35 2.16 -15.96
C LEU A 618 -10.14 2.19 -14.65
N VAL A 619 -10.89 3.27 -14.43
CA VAL A 619 -11.77 3.42 -13.27
C VAL A 619 -13.20 3.16 -13.71
N LEU A 620 -13.83 2.14 -13.15
CA LEU A 620 -15.08 1.60 -13.67
C LEU A 620 -16.15 1.53 -12.57
N LYS A 621 -17.40 1.78 -12.97
CA LYS A 621 -18.59 1.57 -12.15
C LYS A 621 -19.51 0.54 -12.80
N MET A 622 -19.94 -0.44 -12.02
CA MET A 622 -20.97 -1.39 -12.46
C MET A 622 -22.35 -0.73 -12.34
N ASN A 623 -23.12 -0.80 -13.43
CA ASN A 623 -24.51 -0.37 -13.43
C ASN A 623 -25.41 -1.58 -13.20
N MET A 624 -25.77 -1.77 -11.93
CA MET A 624 -26.67 -2.84 -11.47
C MET A 624 -28.12 -2.55 -11.90
N LYS A 625 -28.89 -3.61 -12.18
CA LYS A 625 -30.33 -3.54 -12.47
C LYS A 625 -31.18 -3.16 -11.26
#